data_AF-A0A0K2V2C8-F1
#
_entry.id   AF-A0A0K2V2C8-F1
#
_cell.length_a   1.000
_cell.length_b   1.000
_cell.length_c   1.000
_cell.angle_alpha   90.00
_cell.angle_beta   90.00
_cell.angle_gamma   90.00
#
_symmetry.space_group_name_H-M   'P 1'
#
loop_
_entity.id
_entity.type
_entity.pdbx_description
1 polymer ?
#
loop_
_entity_poly.entity_id
_entity_poly.type
_entity_poly.pdbx_seq_one_letter_code
_entity_poly.pdbx_strand_id
1 'polypeptide(L)'
;GSNMKNCSRITGLDPAGPSFREHNTSFRLDKSDADFVDVIHTNGVYFTKGGIGLLEVSGHVDFYPFGGETQPYCNNLFEEFLSGQEFGCSHYRAVYLFLESIRNDTCKMIGFPCPEGFRTFHLGQKGCFEASKSFPLGLNTPRNATGKLYLTTRTSSPYCG
;
A
#
# COMPACT_ATOMS: atom_id res chain seq x y z
N GLY A 1 -16.99 4.73 1.72
CA GLY A 1 -17.53 4.32 3.04
C GLY A 1 -18.60 5.27 3.54
N SER A 2 -18.55 6.54 3.12
CA SER A 2 -19.43 7.66 3.49
C SER A 2 -20.93 7.39 3.67
N ASN A 3 -21.52 6.41 2.97
CA ASN A 3 -22.94 6.06 3.09
C ASN A 3 -23.25 4.97 4.14
N MET A 4 -22.23 4.37 4.77
CA MET A 4 -22.39 3.40 5.87
C MET A 4 -22.17 4.08 7.21
N LYS A 5 -23.22 4.17 8.02
CA LYS A 5 -23.11 4.67 9.40
C LYS A 5 -22.31 3.68 10.25
N ASN A 6 -21.39 4.20 11.07
CA ASN A 6 -20.56 3.43 12.01
C ASN A 6 -19.63 2.38 11.36
N CYS A 7 -19.03 2.70 10.21
CA CYS A 7 -17.99 1.85 9.63
C CYS A 7 -16.72 1.94 10.49
N SER A 8 -16.39 0.89 11.22
CA SER A 8 -15.27 0.92 12.17
C SER A 8 -13.89 0.86 11.50
N ARG A 9 -13.75 0.14 10.39
CA ARG A 9 -12.47 0.02 9.66
C ARG A 9 -12.71 -0.26 8.19
N ILE A 10 -11.94 0.39 7.33
CA ILE A 10 -11.80 0.03 5.91
C ILE A 10 -10.32 -0.22 5.64
N THR A 11 -10.01 -1.34 4.98
CA THR A 11 -8.67 -1.58 4.46
C THR A 11 -8.70 -1.48 2.94
N GLY A 12 -7.94 -0.53 2.37
CA GLY A 12 -7.78 -0.35 0.93
C GLY A 12 -6.61 -1.18 0.41
N LEU A 13 -6.89 -2.20 -0.40
CA LEU A 13 -5.87 -3.01 -1.06
C LEU A 13 -5.67 -2.48 -2.48
N ASP A 14 -4.61 -1.69 -2.66
CA ASP A 14 -4.24 -0.98 -3.88
C ASP A 14 -5.43 -0.30 -4.58
N PRO A 15 -6.07 0.72 -3.95
CA PRO A 15 -7.27 1.35 -4.50
C PRO A 15 -7.09 1.79 -5.94
N ALA A 16 -8.12 1.62 -6.78
CA ALA A 16 -8.05 1.93 -8.20
C ALA A 16 -7.64 3.40 -8.45
N GLY A 17 -6.66 3.60 -9.33
CA GLY A 17 -6.21 4.91 -9.80
C GLY A 17 -7.03 5.46 -10.99
N PRO A 18 -7.21 4.70 -12.09
CA PRO A 18 -7.99 5.14 -13.24
C PRO A 18 -9.40 5.59 -12.82
N SER A 19 -9.85 6.74 -13.35
CA SER A 19 -11.13 7.36 -13.00
C SER A 19 -11.28 7.86 -11.55
N PHE A 20 -10.26 7.74 -10.69
CA PHE A 20 -10.31 8.23 -9.31
C PHE A 20 -9.21 9.24 -8.98
N ARG A 21 -8.06 9.17 -9.66
CA ARG A 21 -6.87 10.00 -9.36
C ARG A 21 -7.12 11.51 -9.40
N GLU A 22 -7.88 11.97 -10.39
CA GLU A 22 -8.19 13.39 -10.57
C GLU A 22 -9.48 13.83 -9.87
N HIS A 23 -10.17 12.90 -9.21
CA HIS A 23 -11.42 13.20 -8.53
C HIS A 23 -11.18 13.67 -7.09
N ASN A 24 -12.13 14.48 -6.61
CA ASN A 24 -12.22 14.89 -5.23
C ASN A 24 -12.32 13.66 -4.29
N THR A 25 -11.84 13.78 -3.05
CA THR A 25 -11.89 12.71 -2.03
C THR A 25 -13.30 12.16 -1.80
N SER A 26 -14.35 12.94 -2.07
CA SER A 26 -15.74 12.46 -2.06
C SER A 26 -16.07 11.33 -3.06
N PHE A 27 -15.24 11.11 -4.08
CA PHE A 27 -15.44 10.09 -5.10
C PHE A 27 -14.44 8.93 -5.02
N ARG A 28 -13.47 8.99 -4.11
CA ARG A 28 -12.46 7.93 -3.91
C ARG A 28 -12.37 7.54 -2.44
N LEU A 29 -11.63 6.48 -2.14
CA LEU A 29 -11.37 6.12 -0.75
C LEU A 29 -10.69 7.29 -0.02
N ASP A 30 -11.23 7.68 1.13
CA ASP A 30 -10.69 8.73 1.98
C ASP A 30 -10.77 8.30 3.45
N LYS A 31 -9.88 8.86 4.28
CA LYS A 31 -9.87 8.59 5.72
C LYS A 31 -11.21 8.89 6.41
N SER A 32 -12.02 9.82 5.90
CA SER A 32 -13.34 10.14 6.45
C SER A 32 -14.41 9.06 6.22
N ASP A 33 -14.10 8.02 5.43
CA ASP A 33 -15.04 6.94 5.11
C ASP A 33 -15.31 5.94 6.25
N ALA A 34 -14.46 5.92 7.28
CA ALA A 34 -14.56 5.05 8.45
C ALA A 34 -13.79 5.61 9.64
N ASP A 35 -14.02 5.07 10.84
CA ASP A 35 -13.27 5.45 12.06
C ASP A 35 -11.76 5.20 11.93
N PHE A 36 -11.38 4.24 11.08
CA PHE A 36 -10.00 3.94 10.75
C PHE A 36 -9.90 3.43 9.30
N VAL A 37 -8.92 3.92 8.57
CA VAL A 37 -8.69 3.55 7.17
C VAL A 37 -7.21 3.29 7.01
N ASP A 38 -6.84 2.08 6.62
CA ASP A 38 -5.47 1.70 6.31
C ASP A 38 -5.36 1.25 4.86
N VAL A 39 -4.32 1.70 4.17
CA VAL A 39 -4.20 1.49 2.72
C VAL A 39 -2.84 0.88 2.39
N ILE A 40 -2.83 -0.09 1.48
CA ILE A 40 -1.62 -0.72 0.95
C ILE A 40 -1.52 -0.35 -0.53
N HIS A 41 -0.54 0.45 -0.90
CA HIS A 41 -0.27 0.88 -2.28
C HIS A 41 0.81 -0.01 -2.86
N THR A 42 0.55 -0.68 -3.98
CA THR A 42 1.52 -1.54 -4.64
C THR A 42 1.63 -1.32 -6.14
N ASN A 43 0.67 -0.63 -6.78
CA ASN A 43 0.68 -0.34 -8.22
C ASN A 43 0.31 1.10 -8.61
N GLY A 44 0.77 2.09 -7.83
CA GLY A 44 0.41 3.50 -7.95
C GLY A 44 0.99 4.29 -9.13
N VAL A 45 1.74 3.68 -10.06
CA VAL A 45 2.20 4.40 -11.26
C VAL A 45 1.01 4.83 -12.14
N TYR A 46 1.21 5.79 -13.05
CA TYR A 46 0.16 6.19 -13.99
C TYR A 46 -0.26 5.04 -14.90
N PHE A 47 -1.53 5.05 -15.33
CA PHE A 47 -2.07 4.08 -16.29
C PHE A 47 -1.22 3.99 -17.57
N THR A 48 -0.71 5.14 -18.03
CA THR A 48 0.22 5.23 -19.18
C THR A 48 1.55 4.51 -18.97
N LYS A 49 1.91 4.16 -17.72
CA LYS A 49 3.08 3.38 -17.33
C LYS A 49 2.72 1.98 -16.84
N GLY A 50 1.47 1.55 -17.03
CA GLY A 50 0.99 0.22 -16.64
C GLY A 50 0.65 0.09 -15.15
N GLY A 51 0.22 1.18 -14.50
CA GLY A 51 -0.28 1.16 -13.13
C GLY A 51 -1.78 1.33 -13.07
N ILE A 52 -2.45 0.52 -12.25
CA ILE A 52 -3.90 0.61 -12.04
C ILE A 52 -4.28 1.01 -10.61
N GLY A 53 -3.30 1.18 -9.73
CA GLY A 53 -3.48 1.68 -8.37
C GLY A 53 -3.39 3.21 -8.27
N LEU A 54 -3.81 3.73 -7.13
CA LEU A 54 -3.67 5.12 -6.71
C LEU A 54 -2.41 5.26 -5.85
N LEU A 55 -1.63 6.34 -5.99
CA LEU A 55 -0.46 6.59 -5.13
C LEU A 55 -0.75 7.64 -4.04
N GLU A 56 -1.78 8.44 -4.28
CA GLU A 56 -2.27 9.47 -3.39
C GLU A 56 -2.77 8.87 -2.07
N VAL A 57 -2.46 9.58 -0.99
CA VAL A 57 -2.96 9.26 0.36
C VAL A 57 -4.47 9.12 0.31
N SER A 58 -4.95 8.03 0.90
CA SER A 58 -6.36 7.66 0.95
C SER A 58 -6.77 7.18 2.35
N GLY A 59 -5.82 6.94 3.26
CA GLY A 59 -6.08 6.45 4.61
C GLY A 59 -5.70 7.42 5.73
N HIS A 60 -5.91 6.91 6.96
CA HIS A 60 -5.23 7.42 8.14
C HIS A 60 -3.75 7.04 8.10
N VAL A 61 -3.48 5.80 7.65
CA VAL A 61 -2.14 5.27 7.39
C VAL A 61 -2.08 4.63 6.01
N ASP A 62 -0.99 4.89 5.30
CA ASP A 62 -0.81 4.46 3.92
C ASP A 62 0.58 3.80 3.82
N PHE A 63 0.59 2.51 3.51
CA PHE A 63 1.78 1.69 3.36
C PHE A 63 2.20 1.64 1.89
N TYR A 64 3.50 1.87 1.65
CA TYR A 64 4.11 1.93 0.33
C TYR A 64 5.25 0.91 0.21
N PRO A 65 4.97 -0.42 0.14
CA PRO A 65 5.97 -1.43 -0.20
C PRO A 65 6.70 -1.07 -1.50
N PHE A 66 8.03 -1.00 -1.44
CA PHE A 66 8.87 -0.55 -2.57
C PHE A 66 8.44 0.80 -3.16
N GLY A 67 7.94 1.72 -2.32
CA GLY A 67 7.45 3.03 -2.74
C GLY A 67 6.03 3.03 -3.29
N GLY A 68 5.39 1.85 -3.38
CA GLY A 68 3.99 1.66 -3.77
C GLY A 68 3.69 1.84 -5.25
N GLU A 69 4.74 1.85 -6.09
CA GLU A 69 4.63 2.09 -7.53
C GLU A 69 4.60 0.80 -8.36
N THR A 70 5.67 0.02 -8.30
CA THR A 70 5.82 -1.27 -9.00
C THR A 70 6.52 -2.22 -8.06
N GLN A 71 5.99 -3.44 -7.92
CA GLN A 71 6.57 -4.42 -7.02
C GLN A 71 7.70 -5.18 -7.71
N PRO A 72 8.77 -5.55 -6.98
CA PRO A 72 9.86 -6.32 -7.56
C PRO A 72 9.36 -7.61 -8.23
N TYR A 73 9.96 -7.95 -9.37
CA TYR A 73 9.65 -9.14 -10.17
C TYR A 73 8.24 -9.16 -10.79
N CYS A 74 7.52 -8.05 -10.74
CA CYS A 74 6.34 -7.82 -11.55
C CYS A 74 6.73 -6.98 -12.77
N ASN A 75 6.24 -7.37 -13.95
CA ASN A 75 6.33 -6.56 -15.15
C ASN A 75 5.27 -5.45 -15.10
N ASN A 76 5.35 -4.46 -16.00
CA ASN A 76 4.26 -3.50 -16.14
C ASN A 76 3.09 -4.12 -16.92
N LEU A 77 1.89 -3.53 -16.77
CA LEU A 77 0.64 -4.02 -17.35
C LEU A 77 0.71 -4.34 -18.86
N PHE A 78 1.45 -3.53 -19.62
CA PHE A 78 1.56 -3.71 -21.07
C PHE A 78 2.45 -4.91 -21.41
N GLU A 79 3.53 -5.12 -20.66
CA GLU A 79 4.40 -6.29 -20.78
C GLU A 79 3.68 -7.57 -20.34
N GLU A 80 2.91 -7.52 -19.26
CA GLU A 80 2.07 -8.65 -18.80
C GLU A 80 1.05 -9.05 -19.87
N PHE A 81 0.37 -8.06 -20.46
CA PHE A 81 -0.60 -8.28 -21.55
C PHE A 81 0.04 -8.94 -22.78
N LEU A 82 1.22 -8.47 -23.19
CA LEU A 82 1.93 -9.02 -24.36
C LEU A 82 2.55 -10.40 -24.10
N SER A 83 2.93 -10.69 -22.86
CA SER A 83 3.57 -11.96 -22.47
C SER A 83 2.59 -13.06 -22.09
N GLY A 84 1.30 -12.75 -21.94
CA GLY A 84 0.29 -13.70 -21.45
C GLY A 84 0.50 -14.10 -19.98
N GLN A 85 1.30 -13.34 -19.24
CA GLN A 85 1.46 -13.50 -17.79
C GLN A 85 0.23 -13.00 -17.03
N GLU A 86 0.13 -13.37 -15.75
CA GLU A 86 -0.93 -12.89 -14.86
C GLU A 86 -0.93 -11.35 -14.83
N PHE A 87 -2.05 -10.78 -15.23
CA PHE A 87 -2.24 -9.34 -15.36
C PHE A 87 -2.41 -8.70 -13.99
N GLY A 88 -1.71 -7.60 -13.73
CA GLY A 88 -1.76 -6.86 -12.49
C GLY A 88 -0.94 -7.49 -11.36
N CYS A 89 0.22 -8.09 -11.64
CA CYS A 89 1.09 -8.69 -10.59
C CYS A 89 1.36 -7.72 -9.45
N SER A 90 1.71 -6.47 -9.77
CA SER A 90 1.94 -5.42 -8.76
C SER A 90 0.67 -5.05 -8.00
N HIS A 91 -0.50 -5.07 -8.66
CA HIS A 91 -1.79 -4.74 -8.06
C HIS A 91 -2.23 -5.82 -7.07
N TYR A 92 -2.16 -7.10 -7.46
CA TYR A 92 -2.49 -8.23 -6.59
C TYR A 92 -1.52 -8.40 -5.41
N ARG A 93 -0.33 -7.79 -5.44
CA ARG A 93 0.62 -7.85 -4.32
C ARG A 93 0.00 -7.33 -3.03
N ALA A 94 -0.84 -6.28 -3.06
CA ALA A 94 -1.51 -5.78 -1.85
C ALA A 94 -2.35 -6.86 -1.16
N VAL A 95 -3.03 -7.71 -1.93
CA VAL A 95 -3.81 -8.84 -1.41
C VAL A 95 -2.89 -9.88 -0.77
N TYR A 96 -1.79 -10.25 -1.43
CA TYR A 96 -0.86 -11.23 -0.88
C TYR A 96 -0.19 -10.76 0.42
N LEU A 97 0.20 -9.49 0.50
CA LEU A 97 0.77 -8.92 1.74
C LEU A 97 -0.28 -8.88 2.86
N PHE A 98 -1.53 -8.52 2.56
CA PHE A 98 -2.59 -8.54 3.55
C PHE A 98 -2.88 -9.97 4.05
N LEU A 99 -2.96 -10.96 3.14
CA LEU A 99 -3.15 -12.36 3.51
C LEU A 99 -2.00 -12.91 4.38
N GLU A 100 -0.74 -12.55 4.08
CA GLU A 100 0.41 -12.93 4.90
C GLU A 100 0.29 -12.35 6.32
N SER A 101 -0.17 -11.10 6.46
CA SER A 101 -0.38 -10.47 7.77
C SER A 101 -1.41 -11.19 8.66
N ILE A 102 -2.30 -11.98 8.06
CA ILE A 102 -3.30 -12.80 8.77
C ILE A 102 -2.72 -14.17 9.12
N ARG A 103 -1.95 -14.76 8.21
CA ARG A 103 -1.48 -16.15 8.33
C ARG A 103 -0.24 -16.29 9.19
N ASN A 104 0.54 -15.23 9.36
CA ASN A 104 1.88 -15.30 9.93
C ASN A 104 2.12 -14.24 11.00
N ASP A 105 1.85 -14.59 12.25
CA ASP A 105 2.07 -13.70 13.40
C ASP A 105 3.55 -13.48 13.74
N THR A 106 4.44 -14.32 13.21
CA THR A 106 5.90 -14.21 13.43
C THR A 106 6.58 -13.30 12.42
N CYS A 107 6.07 -13.26 11.19
CA CYS A 107 6.60 -12.48 10.09
C CYS A 107 5.91 -11.12 9.99
N LYS A 108 6.43 -10.13 10.70
CA LYS A 108 5.85 -8.78 10.71
C LYS A 108 6.46 -7.91 9.63
N MET A 109 5.65 -7.48 8.67
CA MET A 109 6.01 -6.46 7.67
C MET A 109 5.80 -5.08 8.31
N ILE A 110 6.88 -4.44 8.75
CA ILE A 110 6.82 -3.16 9.48
C ILE A 110 7.08 -2.00 8.52
N GLY A 111 6.14 -1.07 8.44
CA GLY A 111 6.29 0.20 7.74
C GLY A 111 6.90 1.27 8.63
N PHE A 112 7.78 2.11 8.06
CA PHE A 112 8.43 3.20 8.77
C PHE A 112 8.17 4.55 8.09
N PRO A 113 8.00 5.64 8.86
CA PRO A 113 7.85 6.97 8.29
C PRO A 113 9.18 7.45 7.74
N CYS A 114 9.15 8.12 6.59
CA CYS A 114 10.32 8.75 5.99
C CYS A 114 9.88 10.04 5.27
N PRO A 115 10.16 11.23 5.83
CA PRO A 115 9.68 12.50 5.26
C PRO A 115 10.16 12.74 3.82
N GLU A 116 11.39 12.32 3.52
CA GLU A 116 12.03 12.45 2.21
C GLU A 116 11.61 11.36 1.21
N GLY A 117 10.68 10.48 1.60
CA GLY A 117 10.10 9.46 0.74
C GLY A 117 10.92 8.18 0.56
N PHE A 118 10.44 7.31 -0.33
CA PHE A 118 10.95 5.94 -0.48
C PHE A 118 12.43 5.86 -0.86
N ARG A 119 12.94 6.74 -1.72
CA ARG A 119 14.35 6.70 -2.15
C ARG A 119 15.29 6.85 -0.95
N THR A 120 14.98 7.78 -0.06
CA THR A 120 15.74 8.05 1.16
C THR A 120 15.63 6.90 2.16
N PHE A 121 14.41 6.34 2.30
CA PHE A 121 14.17 5.12 3.07
C PHE A 121 15.01 3.94 2.56
N HIS A 122 15.00 3.69 1.26
CA HIS A 122 15.69 2.56 0.63
C HIS A 122 17.21 2.65 0.76
N LEU A 123 17.77 3.86 0.79
CA LEU A 123 19.19 4.10 1.04
C LEU A 123 19.58 4.00 2.53
N GLY A 124 18.64 3.72 3.43
CA GLY A 124 18.90 3.58 4.86
C GLY A 124 19.30 4.90 5.54
N GLN A 125 18.87 6.04 5.02
CA GLN A 125 19.28 7.34 5.57
C GLN A 125 18.65 7.61 6.94
N LYS A 126 19.31 8.48 7.72
CA LYS A 126 18.83 8.90 9.05
C LYS A 126 17.46 9.57 8.92
N GLY A 127 16.59 9.34 9.91
CA GLY A 127 15.26 9.95 9.98
C GLY A 127 14.12 9.10 9.39
N CYS A 128 14.40 7.93 8.83
CA CYS A 128 13.40 7.08 8.16
C CYS A 128 12.98 5.83 8.96
N PHE A 129 13.40 5.73 10.23
CA PHE A 129 13.23 4.52 11.07
C PHE A 129 12.79 4.84 12.50
N GLU A 130 11.92 5.84 12.66
CA GLU A 130 11.35 6.21 13.97
C GLU A 130 10.42 5.09 14.49
N ALA A 131 10.91 4.29 15.45
CA ALA A 131 10.18 3.13 15.97
C ALA A 131 8.85 3.46 16.67
N SER A 132 8.72 4.65 17.27
CA SER A 132 7.46 5.11 17.89
C SER A 132 6.34 5.39 16.89
N LYS A 133 6.67 5.47 15.60
CA LYS A 133 5.74 5.74 14.50
C LYS A 133 5.81 4.67 13.42
N SER A 134 6.38 3.50 13.74
CA SER A 134 6.38 2.35 12.85
C SER A 134 5.23 1.41 13.20
N PHE A 135 4.61 0.85 12.18
CA PHE A 135 3.40 0.07 12.34
C PHE A 135 3.44 -1.19 11.47
N PRO A 136 2.88 -2.31 11.94
CA PRO A 136 2.75 -3.49 11.10
C PRO A 136 1.73 -3.23 10.00
N LEU A 137 2.03 -3.67 8.79
CA LEU A 137 1.10 -3.69 7.66
C LEU A 137 0.07 -4.80 7.86
N GLY A 138 -1.20 -4.50 7.59
CA GLY A 138 -2.29 -5.48 7.44
C GLY A 138 -3.19 -5.63 8.67
N LEU A 139 -3.63 -6.85 8.98
CA LEU A 139 -4.70 -7.07 9.98
C LEU A 139 -4.38 -6.43 11.34
N ASN A 140 -3.13 -6.55 11.78
CA ASN A 140 -2.65 -6.10 13.08
C ASN A 140 -2.24 -4.62 13.13
N THR A 141 -2.49 -3.82 12.08
CA THR A 141 -2.27 -2.36 12.12
C THR A 141 -3.13 -1.73 13.23
N PRO A 142 -2.52 -1.02 14.21
CA PRO A 142 -3.27 -0.41 15.29
C PRO A 142 -4.04 0.83 14.81
N ARG A 143 -5.18 1.13 15.45
CA ARG A 143 -6.08 2.22 15.03
C ARG A 143 -5.50 3.63 15.16
N ASN A 144 -4.41 3.79 15.92
CA ASN A 144 -3.68 5.06 16.05
C ASN A 144 -2.54 5.19 15.03
N ALA A 145 -2.36 4.20 14.14
CA ALA A 145 -1.38 4.27 13.07
C ALA A 145 -1.72 5.44 12.13
N THR A 146 -0.70 6.22 11.77
CA THR A 146 -0.89 7.39 10.90
C THR A 146 0.28 7.61 9.96
N GLY A 147 -0.01 8.30 8.85
CA GLY A 147 1.00 8.83 7.94
C GLY A 147 1.42 7.86 6.83
N LYS A 148 2.41 8.29 6.05
CA LYS A 148 2.99 7.52 4.96
C LYS A 148 4.12 6.64 5.49
N LEU A 149 4.00 5.34 5.29
CA LEU A 149 4.97 4.37 5.77
C LEU A 149 5.57 3.59 4.61
N TYR A 150 6.88 3.44 4.64
CA TYR A 150 7.64 2.71 3.62
C TYR A 150 8.19 1.41 4.20
N LEU A 151 8.27 0.39 3.35
CA LEU A 151 8.83 -0.90 3.69
C LEU A 151 9.35 -1.59 2.43
N THR A 152 10.23 -2.56 2.63
CA THR A 152 10.55 -3.58 1.65
C THR A 152 9.88 -4.89 2.03
N THR A 153 9.75 -5.78 1.06
CA THR A 153 9.27 -7.15 1.27
C THR A 153 10.12 -8.11 0.46
N ARG A 154 10.11 -9.39 0.84
CA ARG A 154 10.59 -10.45 -0.05
C ARG A 154 9.68 -10.58 -1.26
N THR A 155 10.15 -11.36 -2.23
CA THR A 155 9.46 -11.60 -3.51
C THR A 155 8.48 -12.77 -3.43
N SER A 156 8.70 -13.66 -2.46
CA SER A 156 7.87 -14.81 -2.11
C SER A 156 7.54 -14.83 -0.61
N SER A 157 6.48 -15.55 -0.25
CA SER A 157 6.11 -15.80 1.14
C SER A 157 7.20 -16.63 1.85
N PRO A 158 7.51 -16.35 3.14
CA PRO A 158 6.95 -15.26 3.94
C PRO A 158 7.53 -13.89 3.51
N TYR A 159 6.69 -12.88 3.37
CA TYR A 159 7.06 -11.61 2.72
C TYR A 159 7.86 -10.62 3.57
N CYS A 160 8.04 -10.83 4.88
CA CYS A 160 8.89 -9.97 5.70
C CYS A 160 10.37 -10.08 5.30
N GLY A 161 11.01 -8.94 5.06
CA GLY A 161 12.44 -8.86 4.70
C GLY A 161 12.84 -7.51 4.16
#